data_AF-R7FTD8-F1
#
_entry.id   AF-R7FTD8-F1
#
_cell.length_a   1.000
_cell.length_b   1.000
_cell.length_c   1.000
_cell.angle_alpha   90.00
_cell.angle_beta   90.00
_cell.angle_gamma   90.00
#
_symmetry.space_group_name_H-M   'P 1'
#
loop_
_entity.id
_entity.type
_entity.pdbx_description
1 polymer ?
#
loop_
_entity_poly.entity_id
_entity_poly.type
_entity_poly.pdbx_seq_one_letter_code
_entity_poly.pdbx_strand_id
1 'polypeptide(L)'
;MKSLCGANCDECKMKDECKGCEATCGHPFGGRCVAAEYIKTGGRAAYDELKNKLLGEINGLLNGEGLPLVDRLYELSGAMVNLEYPIPSGGTVKLLDDKNVYLGTQIKFADMGVCYGVIADMGFILVCSYSVDGSQPEIVIYKRR
;
A
#
# COMPACT_ATOMS: atom_id res chain seq x y z
N MET A 1 -4.28 -11.51 17.47
CA MET A 1 -4.85 -10.14 17.58
C MET A 1 -6.01 -9.98 16.59
N LYS A 2 -7.16 -9.41 16.96
CA LYS A 2 -8.32 -9.30 16.04
C LYS A 2 -8.16 -8.11 15.08
N SER A 3 -8.19 -8.39 13.77
CA SER A 3 -8.16 -7.36 12.73
C SER A 3 -9.57 -6.92 12.31
N LEU A 4 -9.70 -5.68 11.84
CA LEU A 4 -10.95 -5.21 11.21
C LEU A 4 -11.05 -5.67 9.74
N CYS A 5 -9.93 -5.70 9.03
CA CYS A 5 -9.84 -6.05 7.60
C CYS A 5 -9.79 -7.56 7.34
N GLY A 6 -9.64 -8.40 8.37
CA GLY A 6 -9.46 -9.85 8.22
C GLY A 6 -8.02 -10.27 7.91
N ALA A 7 -7.03 -9.37 8.00
CA ALA A 7 -5.62 -9.73 7.96
C ALA A 7 -5.24 -10.68 9.11
N ASN A 8 -4.34 -11.62 8.84
CA ASN A 8 -3.73 -12.48 9.86
C ASN A 8 -2.68 -11.68 10.64
N CYS A 9 -3.08 -11.09 11.77
CA CYS A 9 -2.16 -10.30 12.59
C CYS A 9 -1.12 -11.12 13.33
N ASP A 10 -1.30 -12.44 13.45
CA ASP A 10 -0.40 -13.29 14.24
C ASP A 10 0.91 -13.58 13.49
N GLU A 11 0.88 -13.52 12.16
CA GLU A 11 2.06 -13.63 11.27
C GLU A 11 2.60 -12.26 10.81
N CYS A 12 2.05 -11.16 11.32
CA CYS A 12 2.46 -9.82 10.91
C CYS A 12 3.82 -9.46 11.52
N LYS A 13 4.78 -9.11 10.66
CA LYS A 13 6.12 -8.66 11.08
C LYS A 13 6.10 -7.35 11.88
N MET A 14 5.06 -6.54 11.71
CA MET A 14 4.88 -5.25 12.40
C MET A 14 4.09 -5.36 13.71
N LYS A 15 3.82 -6.59 14.21
CA LYS A 15 2.93 -6.81 15.36
C LYS A 15 3.38 -6.10 16.64
N ASP A 16 4.70 -5.99 16.85
CA ASP A 16 5.26 -5.41 18.08
C ASP A 16 5.07 -3.88 18.13
N GLU A 17 4.95 -3.25 16.97
CA GLU A 17 4.66 -1.81 16.82
C GLU A 17 3.16 -1.53 16.64
N CYS A 18 2.36 -2.58 16.39
CA CYS A 18 0.93 -2.50 16.17
C CYS A 18 0.16 -2.52 17.50
N LYS A 19 -0.52 -1.41 17.82
CA LYS A 19 -1.35 -1.31 19.03
C LYS A 19 -2.70 -2.03 18.89
N GLY A 20 -2.98 -2.63 17.74
CA GLY A 20 -4.19 -3.40 17.44
C GLY A 20 -5.37 -2.54 17.03
N CYS A 21 -6.20 -3.07 16.12
CA CYS A 21 -7.30 -2.32 15.52
C CYS A 21 -8.40 -1.96 16.54
N GLU A 22 -8.74 -2.84 17.47
CA GLU A 22 -9.80 -2.58 18.44
C GLU A 22 -9.41 -1.48 19.44
N ALA A 23 -8.23 -1.62 20.06
CA ALA A 23 -7.71 -0.69 21.06
C ALA A 23 -7.42 0.73 20.50
N THR A 24 -7.19 0.84 19.19
CA THR A 24 -6.91 2.12 18.53
C THR A 24 -8.07 2.64 17.71
N CYS A 25 -9.23 2.00 17.77
CA CYS A 25 -10.35 2.30 16.89
C CYS A 25 -9.90 2.36 15.42
N GLY A 26 -9.18 1.36 14.92
CA GLY A 26 -8.78 1.27 13.53
C GLY A 26 -7.53 2.05 13.13
N HIS A 27 -6.76 2.55 14.11
CA HIS A 27 -5.52 3.30 13.89
C HIS A 27 -4.29 2.55 14.44
N PRO A 28 -3.96 1.34 13.94
CA PRO A 28 -3.02 0.42 14.58
C PRO A 28 -1.62 1.00 14.83
N PHE A 29 -1.16 1.91 13.97
CA PHE A 29 0.13 2.60 14.07
C PHE A 29 -0.02 4.11 14.40
N GLY A 30 -1.22 4.55 14.75
CA GLY A 30 -1.54 5.93 15.11
C GLY A 30 -1.87 6.87 13.94
N GLY A 31 -1.73 6.41 12.69
CA GLY A 31 -2.19 7.11 11.49
C GLY A 31 -3.49 6.54 10.95
N ARG A 32 -3.88 6.95 9.75
CA ARG A 32 -5.08 6.51 9.03
C ARG A 32 -4.94 5.07 8.54
N CYS A 33 -6.05 4.37 8.45
CA CYS A 33 -6.09 3.03 7.84
C CYS A 33 -7.24 2.97 6.86
N VAL A 34 -6.91 2.87 5.57
CA VAL A 34 -7.93 2.86 4.50
C VAL A 34 -8.99 1.78 4.73
N ALA A 35 -8.56 0.60 5.20
CA ALA A 35 -9.46 -0.50 5.49
C ALA A 35 -10.40 -0.20 6.65
N ALA A 36 -9.88 0.36 7.76
CA ALA A 36 -10.69 0.66 8.92
C ALA A 36 -11.69 1.79 8.66
N GLU A 37 -11.28 2.85 7.96
CA GLU A 37 -12.16 3.98 7.61
C GLU A 37 -13.34 3.52 6.73
N TYR A 38 -13.06 2.68 5.72
CA TYR A 38 -14.12 2.12 4.88
C TYR A 38 -15.05 1.18 5.61
N ILE A 39 -14.48 0.21 6.33
CA ILE A 39 -15.29 -0.82 7.00
C ILE A 39 -16.20 -0.18 8.05
N LYS A 40 -15.76 0.86 8.75
CA LYS A 40 -16.60 1.59 9.70
C LYS A 40 -17.74 2.36 9.05
N THR A 41 -17.52 2.88 7.85
CA THR A 41 -18.48 3.74 7.16
C THR A 41 -19.50 2.93 6.36
N GLY A 42 -19.04 1.91 5.61
CA GLY A 42 -19.85 1.13 4.67
C GLY A 42 -19.90 -0.38 4.96
N GLY A 43 -19.21 -0.85 5.99
CA GLY A 43 -19.12 -2.28 6.30
C GLY A 43 -18.13 -3.05 5.42
N ARG A 44 -18.03 -4.36 5.68
CA ARG A 44 -17.08 -5.24 4.99
C ARG A 44 -17.37 -5.38 3.49
N ALA A 45 -18.65 -5.50 3.11
CA ALA A 45 -19.03 -5.65 1.71
C ALA A 45 -18.60 -4.44 0.85
N ALA A 46 -18.80 -3.22 1.35
CA ALA A 46 -18.37 -2.00 0.67
C ALA A 46 -16.83 -1.92 0.53
N TYR A 47 -16.11 -2.41 1.54
CA TYR A 47 -14.65 -2.50 1.48
C TYR A 47 -14.17 -3.51 0.42
N ASP A 48 -14.81 -4.67 0.33
CA ASP A 48 -14.46 -5.68 -0.67
C ASP A 48 -14.77 -5.17 -2.10
N GLU A 49 -15.88 -4.45 -2.28
CA GLU A 49 -16.21 -3.78 -3.55
C GLU A 49 -15.18 -2.71 -3.92
N LEU A 50 -14.76 -1.87 -2.97
CA LEU A 50 -13.68 -0.92 -3.17
C LEU A 50 -12.40 -1.62 -3.64
N LYS A 51 -11.98 -2.70 -2.98
CA LYS A 51 -10.75 -3.43 -3.35
C LYS A 51 -10.83 -3.95 -4.78
N ASN A 52 -11.98 -4.48 -5.19
CA ASN A 52 -12.18 -4.97 -6.56
C ASN A 52 -12.13 -3.83 -7.59
N LYS A 53 -12.77 -2.69 -7.29
CA LYS A 53 -12.72 -1.50 -8.15
C LYS A 53 -11.29 -0.96 -8.28
N LEU A 54 -10.59 -0.82 -7.15
CA LEU A 54 -9.18 -0.40 -7.11
C LEU A 54 -8.29 -1.35 -7.91
N LEU A 55 -8.51 -2.65 -7.80
CA LEU A 55 -7.74 -3.65 -8.55
C LEU A 55 -7.91 -3.47 -10.06
N GLY A 56 -9.13 -3.20 -10.53
CA GLY A 56 -9.39 -2.88 -11.93
C GLY A 56 -8.72 -1.59 -12.39
N GLU A 57 -8.79 -0.53 -11.60
CA GLU A 57 -8.12 0.75 -11.90
C GLU A 57 -6.59 0.58 -11.98
N ILE A 58 -6.00 -0.13 -11.01
CA ILE A 58 -4.57 -0.45 -10.96
C ILE A 58 -4.16 -1.26 -12.18
N ASN A 59 -4.87 -2.34 -12.50
CA ASN A 59 -4.53 -3.20 -13.63
C ASN A 59 -4.67 -2.47 -14.98
N GLY A 60 -5.60 -1.53 -15.11
CA GLY A 60 -5.67 -0.65 -16.27
C GLY A 60 -4.45 0.25 -16.43
N LEU A 61 -3.95 0.82 -15.32
CA LEU A 61 -2.73 1.63 -15.31
C LEU A 61 -1.48 0.78 -15.60
N LEU A 62 -1.33 -0.38 -14.94
CA LEU A 62 -0.21 -1.29 -15.14
C LEU A 62 -0.13 -1.77 -16.60
N ASN A 63 -1.27 -2.15 -17.19
CA ASN A 63 -1.32 -2.55 -18.60
C ASN A 63 -0.90 -1.43 -19.55
N GLY A 64 -1.24 -0.17 -19.23
CA GLY A 64 -0.82 1.01 -20.01
C GLY A 64 0.70 1.22 -20.01
N GLU A 65 1.37 0.84 -18.92
CA GLU A 65 2.84 0.87 -18.78
C GLU A 65 3.52 -0.44 -19.24
N GLY A 66 2.77 -1.40 -19.77
CA GLY A 66 3.30 -2.72 -20.16
C GLY A 66 3.75 -3.57 -18.96
N LEU A 67 3.24 -3.30 -17.76
CA LEU A 67 3.54 -4.05 -16.55
C LEU A 67 2.55 -5.21 -16.32
N PRO A 68 2.98 -6.32 -15.69
CA PRO A 68 2.10 -7.42 -15.34
C PRO A 68 0.94 -6.97 -14.45
N LEU A 69 -0.20 -7.62 -14.64
CA LEU A 69 -1.38 -7.40 -13.79
C LEU A 69 -1.16 -8.02 -12.41
N VAL A 70 -1.91 -7.52 -11.44
CA VAL A 70 -1.92 -8.00 -10.06
C VAL A 70 -3.29 -8.56 -9.69
N ASP A 71 -3.30 -9.58 -8.84
CA ASP A 71 -4.53 -10.31 -8.49
C ASP A 71 -5.14 -9.87 -7.15
N ARG A 72 -4.36 -9.19 -6.31
CA ARG A 72 -4.77 -8.85 -4.94
C ARG A 72 -4.04 -7.63 -4.39
N LEU A 73 -4.74 -6.90 -3.52
CA LEU A 73 -4.20 -5.86 -2.66
C LEU A 73 -4.20 -6.31 -1.19
N TYR A 74 -3.15 -5.96 -0.47
CA TYR A 74 -2.93 -6.22 0.94
C TYR A 74 -2.92 -4.92 1.73
N GLU A 75 -3.28 -4.99 3.01
CA GLU A 75 -3.17 -3.86 3.93
C GLU A 75 -1.71 -3.74 4.40
N LEU A 76 -1.00 -2.74 3.88
CA LEU A 76 0.44 -2.55 4.10
C LEU A 76 0.69 -1.35 5.02
N SER A 77 1.53 -1.54 6.04
CA SER A 77 2.00 -0.44 6.89
C SER A 77 2.84 0.54 6.06
N GLY A 78 2.56 1.83 6.19
CA GLY A 78 3.31 2.92 5.58
C GLY A 78 4.80 2.80 5.86
N ALA A 79 5.18 2.48 7.09
CA ALA A 79 6.59 2.30 7.48
C ALA A 79 7.33 1.25 6.62
N MET A 80 6.64 0.27 6.05
CA MET A 80 7.25 -0.76 5.18
C MET A 80 7.33 -0.35 3.71
N VAL A 81 6.50 0.60 3.27
CA VAL A 81 6.29 0.91 1.84
C VAL A 81 6.61 2.37 1.48
N ASN A 82 6.91 3.21 2.46
CA ASN A 82 7.21 4.62 2.28
C ASN A 82 8.68 4.83 1.91
N LEU A 83 8.97 4.59 0.63
CA LEU A 83 10.30 4.74 0.07
C LEU A 83 10.72 6.22 0.03
N GLU A 84 12.03 6.44 0.08
CA GLU A 84 12.64 7.77 -0.01
C GLU A 84 13.07 8.07 -1.45
N TYR A 85 12.28 8.90 -2.13
CA TYR A 85 12.49 9.22 -3.54
C TYR A 85 13.51 10.33 -3.71
N PRO A 86 14.57 10.17 -4.53
CA PRO A 86 15.53 11.23 -4.80
C PRO A 86 14.86 12.38 -5.56
N ILE A 87 15.24 13.62 -5.23
CA ILE A 87 14.75 14.81 -5.92
C ILE A 87 15.88 15.55 -6.66
N PRO A 88 15.60 16.24 -7.79
CA PRO A 88 16.65 16.88 -8.60
C PRO A 88 17.50 17.93 -7.87
N SER A 89 16.94 18.57 -6.83
CA SER A 89 17.65 19.55 -6.00
C SER A 89 18.68 18.94 -5.05
N GLY A 90 18.82 17.61 -5.03
CA GLY A 90 19.51 16.88 -3.98
C GLY A 90 18.58 16.63 -2.77
N GLY A 91 18.81 15.51 -2.09
CA GLY A 91 17.97 15.02 -0.99
C GLY A 91 16.93 14.00 -1.43
N THR A 92 16.06 13.63 -0.49
CA THR A 92 14.98 12.66 -0.70
C THR A 92 13.65 13.18 -0.17
N VAL A 93 12.54 12.62 -0.65
CA VAL A 93 11.19 12.90 -0.17
C VAL A 93 10.42 11.60 0.04
N LYS A 94 9.62 11.56 1.10
CA LYS A 94 8.61 10.52 1.35
C LYS A 94 7.25 11.02 0.90
N LEU A 95 6.52 10.20 0.15
CA LEU A 95 5.18 10.53 -0.36
C LEU A 95 4.05 9.97 0.51
N LEU A 96 4.36 9.00 1.37
CA LEU A 96 3.41 8.36 2.26
C LEU A 96 3.70 8.79 3.72
N ASP A 97 2.85 8.37 4.64
CA ASP A 97 3.05 8.53 6.08
C ASP A 97 3.33 7.16 6.70
N ASP A 98 4.41 7.05 7.46
CA ASP A 98 4.85 5.80 8.10
C ASP A 98 3.80 5.23 9.06
N LYS A 99 2.93 6.09 9.60
CA LYS A 99 1.87 5.70 10.56
C LYS A 99 0.58 5.23 9.89
N ASN A 100 0.45 5.40 8.57
CA ASN A 100 -0.75 5.01 7.86
C ASN A 100 -0.73 3.53 7.45
N VAL A 101 -1.90 3.00 7.11
CA VAL A 101 -2.06 1.69 6.45
C VAL A 101 -2.73 1.90 5.10
N TYR A 102 -2.06 1.42 4.06
CA TYR A 102 -2.45 1.56 2.65
C TYR A 102 -2.90 0.23 2.08
N LEU A 103 -3.53 0.25 0.90
CA LEU A 103 -3.70 -0.93 0.07
C LEU A 103 -2.53 -1.05 -0.89
N GLY A 104 -1.97 -2.23 -1.06
CA GLY A 104 -0.87 -2.38 -2.02
C GLY A 104 -0.45 -3.80 -2.30
N THR A 105 0.49 -3.93 -3.23
CA THR A 105 1.11 -5.20 -3.63
C THR A 105 2.45 -4.94 -4.30
N GLN A 106 3.18 -6.01 -4.59
CA GLN A 106 4.48 -5.96 -5.24
C GLN A 106 4.50 -6.92 -6.44
N ILE A 107 5.10 -6.46 -7.55
CA ILE A 107 5.48 -7.29 -8.69
C ILE A 107 7.00 -7.44 -8.64
N LYS A 108 7.50 -8.67 -8.56
CA LYS A 108 8.93 -8.95 -8.44
C LYS A 108 9.49 -9.54 -9.73
N PHE A 109 10.48 -8.87 -10.31
CA PHE A 109 11.29 -9.40 -11.41
C PHE A 109 12.66 -9.79 -10.87
N ALA A 110 12.72 -10.91 -10.15
CA ALA A 110 13.92 -11.33 -9.42
C ALA A 110 15.15 -11.46 -10.32
N ASP A 111 14.99 -12.02 -11.52
CA ASP A 111 16.07 -12.22 -12.49
C ASP A 111 16.62 -10.90 -13.04
N MET A 112 15.84 -9.83 -12.96
CA MET A 112 16.21 -8.49 -13.42
C MET A 112 16.62 -7.55 -12.27
N GLY A 113 16.56 -8.01 -11.02
CA GLY A 113 16.91 -7.22 -9.85
C GLY A 113 15.97 -6.04 -9.56
N VAL A 114 14.78 -6.00 -10.17
CA VAL A 114 13.81 -4.89 -10.03
C VAL A 114 12.48 -5.37 -9.46
N CYS A 115 11.86 -4.53 -8.64
CA CYS A 115 10.53 -4.68 -8.11
C CYS A 115 9.67 -3.48 -8.53
N TYR A 116 8.36 -3.71 -8.68
CA TYR A 116 7.37 -2.64 -8.76
C TYR A 116 6.46 -2.71 -7.56
N GLY A 117 6.38 -1.62 -6.81
CA GLY A 117 5.45 -1.45 -5.70
C GLY A 117 4.23 -0.68 -6.17
N VAL A 118 3.06 -1.22 -5.85
CA VAL A 118 1.77 -0.58 -6.10
C VAL A 118 1.15 -0.24 -4.75
N ILE A 119 0.89 1.04 -4.52
CA ILE A 119 0.28 1.56 -3.30
C ILE A 119 -0.93 2.41 -3.67
N ALA A 120 -2.03 2.23 -2.97
CA ALA A 120 -3.25 2.98 -3.16
C ALA A 120 -3.90 3.33 -1.82
N ASP A 121 -4.56 4.47 -1.82
CA ASP A 121 -5.54 4.86 -0.80
C ASP A 121 -6.79 5.36 -1.54
N MET A 122 -7.63 6.08 -0.82
CA MET A 122 -8.81 6.75 -1.33
C MET A 122 -8.54 7.80 -2.39
N GLY A 123 -7.49 8.58 -2.20
CA GLY A 123 -7.23 9.75 -3.03
C GLY A 123 -6.20 9.54 -4.13
N PHE A 124 -5.49 8.40 -4.16
CA PHE A 124 -4.41 8.19 -5.13
C PHE A 124 -4.07 6.72 -5.36
N ILE A 125 -3.39 6.49 -6.48
CA ILE A 125 -2.62 5.28 -6.82
C ILE A 125 -1.19 5.74 -7.12
N LEU A 126 -0.21 5.08 -6.51
CA LEU A 126 1.22 5.26 -6.68
C LEU A 126 1.81 3.93 -7.17
N VAL A 127 2.50 3.95 -8.30
CA VAL A 127 3.32 2.85 -8.80
C VAL A 127 4.75 3.34 -8.83
N CYS A 128 5.67 2.57 -8.27
CA CYS A 128 7.09 2.86 -8.29
C CYS A 128 7.89 1.61 -8.63
N SER A 129 9.05 1.80 -9.27
CA SER A 129 10.07 0.77 -9.39
C SER A 129 11.13 0.97 -8.31
N TYR A 130 11.83 -0.10 -7.91
CA TYR A 130 12.94 -0.06 -6.98
C TYR A 130 13.77 -1.35 -7.06
N SER A 131 15.01 -1.32 -6.57
CA SER A 131 15.88 -2.50 -6.46
C SER A 131 15.32 -3.51 -5.45
N VAL A 132 15.73 -4.79 -5.49
CA VAL A 132 15.18 -5.83 -4.59
C VAL A 132 15.30 -5.50 -3.10
N ASP A 133 16.26 -4.67 -2.71
CA ASP A 133 16.49 -4.22 -1.33
C ASP A 133 15.66 -2.97 -0.93
N GLY A 134 14.84 -2.43 -1.83
CA GLY A 134 14.08 -1.20 -1.60
C GLY A 134 14.81 0.08 -2.02
N SER A 135 16.04 -0.01 -2.52
CA SER A 135 16.84 1.15 -2.90
C SER A 135 16.53 1.67 -4.31
N GLN A 136 16.98 2.90 -4.59
CA GLN A 136 16.83 3.56 -5.89
C GLN A 136 15.37 3.62 -6.38
N PRO A 137 14.43 4.12 -5.55
CA PRO A 137 13.04 4.16 -5.95
C PRO A 137 12.79 5.23 -7.02
N GLU A 138 12.00 4.87 -8.03
CA GLU A 138 11.57 5.77 -9.10
C GLU A 138 10.04 5.71 -9.22
N ILE A 139 9.40 6.88 -9.37
CA ILE A 139 7.95 6.97 -9.54
C ILE A 139 7.63 6.67 -11.00
N VAL A 140 6.81 5.64 -11.24
CA VAL A 140 6.35 5.25 -12.58
C VAL A 140 4.99 5.89 -12.84
N ILE A 141 4.07 5.80 -11.88
CA ILE A 141 2.74 6.41 -11.97
C ILE A 141 2.41 7.09 -10.65
N TYR A 142 1.90 8.32 -10.72
CA TYR A 142 1.12 8.93 -9.64
C TYR A 142 -0.22 9.42 -10.20
N LYS A 143 -1.31 8.77 -9.78
CA LYS A 143 -2.66 9.08 -10.24
C LYS A 143 -3.53 9.49 -9.06
N ARG A 144 -4.00 10.74 -9.07
CA ARG A 144 -5.07 11.18 -8.17
C ARG A 144 -6.40 10.51 -8.55
N ARG A 145 -7.17 10.09 -7.54
CA ARG A 145 -8.49 9.49 -7.64
C ARG A 145 -9.58 10.48 -7.23
#